data_AF-A0A0G1N0Q9-F1
#
_entry.id   AF-A0A0G1N0Q9-F1
#
_cell.length_a   1.000
_cell.length_b   1.000
_cell.length_c   1.000
_cell.angle_alpha   90.00
_cell.angle_beta   90.00
_cell.angle_gamma   90.00
#
_symmetry.space_group_name_H-M   'P 1'
#
loop_
_entity.id
_entity.type
_entity.pdbx_description
1 polymer ?
#
loop_
_entity_poly.entity_id
_entity_poly.type
_entity_poly.pdbx_seq_one_letter_code
_entity_poly.pdbx_strand_id
1 'polypeptide(L)'
;MYLGNYLPEGDEQLEMTKEELLKIYSPFLKKINHGFKKNQVKGSYLFREPFAQPVFPINYSSRLPDMRTSIAGVYLANMSMVYPFDRGTNYAVKMGNEVAKAVIEDMKNR
;
A
#
# COMPACT_ATOMS: atom_id res chain seq x y z
N MET A 1 -15.54 -12.87 -2.25
CA MET A 1 -15.50 -11.61 -3.01
C MET A 1 -14.65 -10.64 -2.24
N TYR A 2 -13.72 -9.95 -2.90
CA TYR A 2 -12.90 -8.89 -2.32
C TYR A 2 -13.22 -7.58 -3.04
N LEU A 3 -13.49 -6.52 -2.27
CA LEU A 3 -13.80 -5.19 -2.79
C LEU A 3 -12.72 -4.22 -2.31
N GLY A 4 -11.68 -4.06 -3.11
CA GLY A 4 -10.65 -3.06 -2.87
C GLY A 4 -11.15 -1.69 -3.28
N ASN A 5 -11.01 -0.70 -2.40
CA ASN A 5 -11.29 0.69 -2.72
C ASN A 5 -10.19 1.58 -2.12
N TYR A 6 -9.63 2.47 -2.94
CA TYR A 6 -8.61 3.42 -2.53
C TYR A 6 -9.25 4.80 -2.51
N LEU A 7 -9.24 5.44 -1.35
CA LEU A 7 -9.92 6.70 -1.10
C LEU A 7 -8.91 7.76 -0.64
N PRO A 8 -9.14 9.04 -0.95
CA PRO A 8 -8.35 10.12 -0.41
C PRO A 8 -8.51 10.21 1.11
N GLU A 9 -7.53 10.83 1.77
CA GLU A 9 -7.61 11.12 3.20
C GLU A 9 -8.86 11.96 3.52
N GLY A 10 -9.58 11.59 4.58
CA GLY A 10 -10.80 12.26 5.02
C GLY A 10 -12.09 11.87 4.28
N ASP A 11 -12.04 10.93 3.32
CA ASP A 11 -13.27 10.40 2.70
C ASP A 11 -14.16 9.71 3.74
N GLU A 12 -15.46 10.01 3.73
CA GLU A 12 -16.43 9.48 4.70
C GLU A 12 -16.49 7.95 4.75
N GLN A 13 -16.21 7.27 3.63
CA GLN A 13 -16.23 5.80 3.57
C GLN A 13 -15.09 5.16 4.37
N LEU A 14 -14.04 5.92 4.69
CA LEU A 14 -12.98 5.47 5.60
C LEU A 14 -13.47 5.35 7.04
N GLU A 15 -14.56 6.02 7.41
CA GLU A 15 -15.13 5.97 8.77
C GLU A 15 -16.40 5.09 8.87
N MET A 16 -17.00 4.74 7.74
CA MET A 16 -18.24 3.93 7.72
C MET A 16 -18.09 2.55 8.37
N THR A 17 -19.20 1.96 8.79
CA THR A 17 -19.24 0.56 9.23
C THR A 17 -19.23 -0.39 8.04
N LYS A 18 -18.94 -1.67 8.28
CA LYS A 18 -19.01 -2.70 7.22
C LYS A 18 -20.42 -2.87 6.67
N GLU A 19 -21.45 -2.62 7.48
CA GLU A 19 -22.86 -2.66 7.10
C GLU A 19 -23.23 -1.51 6.15
N GLU A 20 -22.74 -0.29 6.43
CA GLU A 20 -22.93 0.89 5.60
C GLU A 20 -22.22 0.73 4.25
N LEU A 21 -20.95 0.31 4.26
CA LEU A 21 -20.21 0.01 3.04
C LEU A 21 -20.88 -1.10 2.22
N LEU A 22 -21.36 -2.17 2.87
CA LEU A 22 -22.10 -3.23 2.16
C LEU A 22 -23.37 -2.69 1.51
N LYS A 23 -24.06 -1.72 2.14
CA LYS A 23 -25.23 -1.05 1.54
C LYS A 23 -24.83 -0.25 0.30
N ILE A 24 -23.69 0.47 0.33
CA ILE A 24 -23.15 1.21 -0.81
C ILE A 24 -22.76 0.27 -1.97
N TYR A 25 -22.08 -0.84 -1.66
CA TYR A 25 -21.57 -1.74 -2.69
C TYR A 25 -22.59 -2.72 -3.26
N SER A 26 -23.65 -3.06 -2.51
CA SER A 26 -24.66 -4.07 -2.91
C SER A 26 -25.31 -3.80 -4.29
N PRO A 27 -25.71 -2.57 -4.65
CA PRO A 27 -26.25 -2.28 -5.98
C PRO A 27 -25.25 -2.59 -7.10
N PHE A 28 -23.96 -2.30 -6.91
CA PHE A 28 -22.92 -2.59 -7.90
C PHE A 28 -22.63 -4.09 -8.02
N LEU A 29 -22.64 -4.82 -6.90
CA LEU A 29 -22.55 -6.28 -6.92
C LEU A 29 -23.70 -6.91 -7.71
N LYS A 30 -24.92 -6.36 -7.60
CA LYS A 30 -26.06 -6.82 -8.39
C LYS A 30 -25.93 -6.51 -9.89
N LYS A 31 -25.23 -5.43 -10.26
CA LYS A 31 -24.90 -5.15 -11.68
C LYS A 31 -23.92 -6.17 -12.25
N ILE A 32 -22.92 -6.59 -11.47
CA ILE A 32 -21.93 -7.60 -11.88
C ILE A 32 -22.58 -9.00 -11.94
N ASN A 33 -23.42 -9.33 -10.96
CA ASN A 33 -24.15 -10.58 -10.88
C ASN A 33 -25.62 -10.32 -10.59
N HIS A 34 -26.48 -10.42 -11.61
CA HIS A 34 -27.91 -10.14 -11.50
C HIS A 34 -28.64 -11.04 -10.48
N GLY A 35 -28.09 -12.24 -10.21
CA GLY A 35 -28.62 -13.18 -9.22
C GLY A 35 -28.24 -12.86 -7.78
N PHE A 36 -27.37 -11.87 -7.55
CA PHE A 36 -26.91 -11.50 -6.20
C PHE A 36 -28.07 -11.01 -5.33
N LYS A 37 -28.23 -11.65 -4.16
CA LYS A 37 -29.14 -11.23 -3.09
C LYS A 37 -28.37 -11.01 -1.80
N LYS A 38 -28.63 -9.89 -1.11
CA LYS A 38 -27.90 -9.51 0.13
C LYS A 38 -28.01 -10.59 1.24
N ASN A 39 -29.13 -11.31 1.31
CA ASN A 39 -29.33 -12.39 2.28
C ASN A 39 -28.46 -13.64 2.03
N GLN A 40 -27.77 -13.73 0.90
CA GLN A 40 -26.80 -14.81 0.61
C GLN A 40 -25.42 -14.51 1.21
N VAL A 41 -25.17 -13.29 1.71
CA VAL A 41 -23.93 -12.92 2.37
C VAL A 41 -23.86 -13.61 3.73
N LYS A 42 -22.99 -14.62 3.85
CA LYS A 42 -22.79 -15.38 5.10
C LYS A 42 -21.95 -14.62 6.14
N GLY A 43 -21.16 -13.65 5.71
CA GLY A 43 -20.31 -12.83 6.57
C GLY A 43 -19.65 -11.70 5.80
N SER A 44 -19.34 -10.63 6.52
CA SER A 44 -18.59 -9.47 6.01
C SER A 44 -17.50 -9.09 7.00
N TYR A 45 -16.35 -8.70 6.44
CA TYR A 45 -15.17 -8.27 7.15
C TYR A 45 -14.68 -6.98 6.51
N LEU A 46 -14.15 -6.08 7.34
CA LEU A 46 -13.69 -4.77 6.92
C LEU A 46 -12.29 -4.57 7.47
N PHE A 47 -11.39 -4.18 6.56
CA PHE A 47 -10.00 -3.88 6.84
C PHE A 47 -9.70 -2.51 6.27
N ARG A 48 -8.91 -1.73 7.01
CA ARG A 48 -8.49 -0.39 6.64
C ARG A 48 -7.04 -0.24 7.00
N GLU A 49 -6.30 0.38 6.10
CA GLU A 49 -4.90 0.68 6.32
C GLU A 49 -4.61 2.05 5.69
N PRO A 50 -4.26 3.07 6.49
CA PRO A 50 -3.79 4.33 5.94
C PRO A 50 -2.46 4.12 5.22
N PHE A 51 -2.16 4.95 4.21
CA PHE A 51 -0.90 4.90 3.46
C PHE A 51 -0.57 3.53 2.82
N ALA A 52 -1.59 2.70 2.56
CA ALA A 52 -1.41 1.35 2.01
C ALA A 52 -0.85 1.31 0.58
N GLN A 53 -1.01 2.39 -0.18
CA GLN A 53 -0.47 2.52 -1.53
C GLN A 53 0.30 3.84 -1.64
N PRO A 54 1.55 3.81 -2.15
CA PRO A 54 2.26 5.04 -2.46
C PRO A 54 1.58 5.75 -3.63
N VAL A 55 1.26 7.04 -3.44
CA VAL A 55 0.80 7.93 -4.50
C VAL A 55 1.89 8.98 -4.72
N PHE A 56 2.58 8.87 -5.86
CA PHE A 56 3.70 9.74 -6.16
C PHE A 56 3.22 11.05 -6.81
N PRO A 57 3.55 12.22 -6.26
CA PRO A 57 3.30 13.50 -6.94
C PRO A 57 4.17 13.63 -8.19
N ILE A 58 3.84 14.62 -9.02
CA ILE A 58 4.66 14.99 -10.17
C ILE A 58 6.09 15.33 -9.69
N ASN A 59 7.09 14.88 -10.46
CA ASN A 59 8.52 15.07 -10.17
C ASN A 59 9.03 14.40 -8.88
N TYR A 60 8.34 13.36 -8.38
CA TYR A 60 8.76 12.65 -7.16
C TYR A 60 10.17 12.03 -7.24
N SER A 61 10.65 11.68 -8.43
CA SER A 61 12.03 11.18 -8.63
C SER A 61 13.10 12.09 -8.05
N SER A 62 12.88 13.41 -8.06
CA SER A 62 13.80 14.41 -7.48
C SER A 62 13.78 14.47 -5.95
N ARG A 63 12.82 13.80 -5.31
CA ARG A 63 12.61 13.76 -3.86
C ARG A 63 12.89 12.38 -3.28
N LEU A 64 13.38 11.44 -4.08
CA LEU A 64 13.73 10.12 -3.61
C LEU A 64 14.86 10.23 -2.58
N PRO A 65 14.70 9.67 -1.38
CA PRO A 65 15.75 9.69 -0.40
C PRO A 65 16.86 8.71 -0.80
N ASP A 66 18.09 9.02 -0.39
CA ASP A 66 19.21 8.11 -0.51
C ASP A 66 19.06 6.93 0.47
N MET A 67 19.52 5.76 0.05
CA MET A 67 19.54 4.56 0.90
C MET A 67 20.52 4.70 2.07
N ARG A 68 21.67 5.35 1.87
CA ARG A 68 22.62 5.67 2.93
C ARG A 68 22.20 6.97 3.58
N THR A 69 21.89 6.94 4.88
CA THR A 69 21.51 8.15 5.61
C THR A 69 22.75 8.92 6.09
N SER A 70 22.54 10.14 6.61
CA SER A 70 23.60 10.90 7.26
C SER A 70 24.11 10.27 8.56
N ILE A 71 23.39 9.29 9.12
CA ILE A 71 23.78 8.57 10.34
C ILE A 71 24.50 7.29 9.92
N ALA A 72 25.78 7.18 10.30
CA ALA A 72 26.60 6.03 9.97
C ALA A 72 25.99 4.73 10.50
N GLY A 73 25.84 3.73 9.62
CA GLY A 73 25.24 2.44 9.96
C GLY A 73 23.71 2.42 9.96
N VAL A 74 23.05 3.52 9.61
CA VAL A 74 21.59 3.58 9.42
C VAL A 74 21.28 3.70 7.93
N TYR A 75 20.47 2.77 7.43
CA TYR A 75 20.07 2.68 6.02
C TYR A 75 18.55 2.80 5.91
N LEU A 76 18.10 3.49 4.86
CA LEU A 76 16.69 3.64 4.54
C LEU A 76 16.28 2.64 3.47
N ALA A 77 15.22 1.89 3.74
CA ALA A 77 14.56 1.01 2.78
C ALA A 77 13.07 0.93 3.10
N ASN A 78 12.24 1.63 2.34
CA ASN A 78 10.79 1.68 2.58
C ASN A 78 9.98 1.92 1.29
N MET A 79 8.65 1.94 1.42
CA MET A 79 7.74 2.10 0.27
C MET A 79 7.89 3.44 -0.46
N SER A 80 8.47 4.48 0.14
CA SER A 80 8.74 5.74 -0.58
C SER A 80 9.79 5.54 -1.68
N MET A 81 10.63 4.51 -1.56
CA MET A 81 11.74 4.25 -2.47
C MET A 81 11.40 3.28 -3.61
N VAL A 82 10.16 2.73 -3.66
CA VAL A 82 9.76 1.78 -4.72
C VAL A 82 9.42 2.47 -6.05
N TYR A 83 9.49 3.81 -6.12
CA TYR A 83 9.24 4.59 -7.32
C TYR A 83 9.97 4.05 -8.57
N PRO A 84 9.34 4.06 -9.76
CA PRO A 84 7.96 4.46 -10.06
C PRO A 84 6.96 3.30 -9.92
N PHE A 85 7.36 2.24 -9.21
CA PHE A 85 6.61 0.99 -9.15
C PHE A 85 5.60 0.97 -8.00
N ASP A 86 4.78 -0.07 -7.99
CA ASP A 86 3.80 -0.32 -6.93
C ASP A 86 4.42 -1.20 -5.82
N ARG A 87 3.66 -1.44 -4.74
CA ARG A 87 4.00 -2.18 -3.51
C ARG A 87 4.24 -3.70 -3.69
N GLY A 88 4.88 -4.09 -4.78
CA GLY A 88 5.25 -5.49 -5.03
C GLY A 88 6.35 -5.98 -4.08
N THR A 89 6.17 -7.17 -3.52
CA THR A 89 7.14 -7.80 -2.59
C THR A 89 8.52 -7.99 -3.23
N ASN A 90 8.59 -8.14 -4.55
CA ASN A 90 9.84 -8.21 -5.29
C ASN A 90 10.73 -6.97 -5.08
N TYR A 91 10.14 -5.78 -4.93
CA TYR A 91 10.89 -4.54 -4.67
C TYR A 91 11.45 -4.52 -3.24
N ALA A 92 10.69 -5.00 -2.26
CA ALA A 92 11.19 -5.15 -0.89
C ALA A 92 12.38 -6.10 -0.83
N VAL A 93 12.31 -7.24 -1.53
CA VAL A 93 13.41 -8.21 -1.62
C VAL A 93 14.64 -7.59 -2.30
N LYS A 94 14.45 -6.88 -3.42
CA LYS A 94 15.53 -6.20 -4.12
C LYS A 94 16.22 -5.17 -3.20
N MET A 95 15.44 -4.29 -2.59
CA MET A 95 15.93 -3.22 -1.71
C MET A 95 16.65 -3.77 -0.47
N GLY A 96 16.13 -4.85 0.11
CA GLY A 96 16.81 -5.55 1.20
C GLY A 96 18.19 -6.08 0.81
N ASN A 97 18.31 -6.66 -0.39
CA ASN A 97 19.61 -7.11 -0.91
C ASN A 97 20.57 -5.93 -1.19
N GLU A 98 20.05 -4.80 -1.67
CA GLU A 98 20.84 -3.58 -1.90
C GLU A 98 21.37 -2.98 -0.60
N VAL A 99 20.52 -2.93 0.44
CA VAL A 99 20.94 -2.52 1.80
C VAL A 99 22.02 -3.46 2.34
N ALA A 100 21.83 -4.78 2.24
CA ALA A 100 22.82 -5.74 2.73
C ALA A 100 24.19 -5.56 2.06
N LYS A 101 24.22 -5.31 0.75
CA LYS A 101 25.46 -5.00 0.02
C LYS A 101 26.11 -3.71 0.53
N ALA A 102 25.32 -2.65 0.68
CA ALA A 102 25.80 -1.36 1.16
C ALA A 102 26.40 -1.45 2.57
N VAL A 103 25.77 -2.22 3.46
CA VAL A 103 26.28 -2.52 4.80
C VAL A 103 27.66 -3.19 4.73
N ILE A 104 27.81 -4.23 3.92
CA ILE A 104 29.07 -4.98 3.79
C ILE A 104 30.19 -4.08 3.24
N GLU A 105 29.89 -3.25 2.24
CA GLU A 105 30.85 -2.28 1.69
C GLU A 105 31.33 -1.29 2.75
N ASP A 106 30.39 -0.68 3.47
CA ASP A 106 30.70 0.35 4.47
C ASP A 106 31.43 -0.25 5.68
N MET A 107 31.20 -1.52 6.02
CA MET A 107 31.95 -2.23 7.07
C MET A 107 33.41 -2.50 6.68
N LYS A 108 33.71 -2.71 5.39
CA LYS A 108 35.08 -2.94 4.92
C LYS A 108 35.91 -1.65 4.84
N ASN A 109 35.23 -0.51 4.73
CA ASN A 109 35.84 0.81 4.62
C ASN A 109 35.98 1.53 5.98
N ARG A 110 35.68 0.83 7.08
CA ARG A 110 35.93 1.27 8.46
C ARG A 110 37.28 0.74 8.95
#